data_AF-A0A1M6XI73-F1
#
_entry.id   AF-A0A1M6XI73-F1
#
_cell.length_a   1.000
_cell.length_b   1.000
_cell.length_c   1.000
_cell.angle_alpha   90.00
_cell.angle_beta   90.00
_cell.angle_gamma   90.00
#
_symmetry.space_group_name_H-M   'P 1'
#
loop_
_entity.id
_entity.type
_entity.pdbx_description
1 polymer ?
#
loop_
_entity_poly.entity_id
_entity_poly.type
_entity_poly.pdbx_seq_one_letter_code
_entity_poly.pdbx_strand_id
1 'polypeptide(L)'
;MYKKHTEEEWATAYKLHMEGYDSPSISRLTRLELSEIKRHIRLYRQTGVWQTERKKNVRSTPALRKAAVDAVLKESLSYAETVAKYDLSFCCLKKWLRKYRHGGYEEL
;
A
#
# COMPACT_ATOMS: atom_id res chain seq x y z
N MET A 1 0.63 -20.87 10.62
CA MET A 1 -0.60 -20.19 11.06
C MET A 1 -0.35 -18.69 10.88
N TYR A 2 -1.07 -18.02 9.98
CA TYR A 2 -0.85 -16.60 9.69
C TYR A 2 -1.44 -15.76 10.83
N LYS A 3 -0.58 -15.21 11.70
CA LYS A 3 -1.01 -14.24 12.72
C LYS A 3 -1.06 -12.87 12.05
N LYS A 4 -2.24 -12.24 12.03
CA LYS A 4 -2.33 -10.84 11.63
C LYS A 4 -1.72 -9.97 12.71
N HIS A 5 -0.79 -9.13 12.30
CA HIS A 5 -0.12 -8.20 13.18
C HIS A 5 -0.87 -6.88 13.30
N THR A 6 -0.94 -6.34 14.52
CA THR A 6 -1.68 -5.10 14.81
C THR A 6 -0.87 -3.87 14.39
N GLU A 7 -1.53 -2.72 14.32
CA GLU A 7 -0.87 -1.43 14.07
C GLU A 7 0.24 -1.14 15.11
N GLU A 8 -0.01 -1.44 16.37
CA GLU A 8 0.94 -1.25 17.47
C GLU A 8 2.22 -2.07 17.30
N GLU A 9 2.10 -3.32 16.84
CA GLU A 9 3.25 -4.19 16.55
C GLU A 9 4.11 -3.57 15.42
N TRP A 10 3.48 -3.02 14.37
CA TRP A 10 4.21 -2.34 13.29
C TRP A 10 4.80 -0.99 13.68
N ALA A 11 4.10 -0.22 14.52
CA ALA A 11 4.61 1.03 15.07
C ALA A 11 5.87 0.78 15.93
N THR A 12 5.87 -0.29 16.72
CA THR A 12 7.04 -0.73 17.50
C THR A 12 8.20 -1.10 16.58
N ALA A 13 7.95 -1.88 15.54
CA ALA A 13 8.96 -2.25 14.54
C ALA A 13 9.54 -1.03 13.81
N TYR A 14 8.70 -0.04 13.51
CA TYR A 14 9.12 1.21 12.89
C TYR A 14 9.98 2.05 13.82
N LYS A 15 9.63 2.13 15.11
CA LYS A 15 10.44 2.82 16.13
C LYS A 15 11.85 2.22 16.20
N LEU A 16 11.96 0.90 16.29
CA LEU A 16 13.27 0.21 16.28
C LEU A 16 14.05 0.48 14.99
N HIS A 17 13.38 0.51 13.83
CA HIS A 17 14.04 0.88 12.58
C HIS A 17 14.57 2.33 12.60
N MET A 18 13.82 3.27 13.20
CA MET A 18 14.26 4.66 13.35
C MET A 18 15.43 4.80 14.34
N GLU A 19 15.51 3.94 15.34
CA GLU A 19 16.64 3.83 16.27
C GLU A 19 17.89 3.19 15.63
N GLY A 20 17.80 2.73 14.37
CA GLY A 20 18.92 2.22 13.60
C GLY A 20 19.10 0.70 13.63
N TYR A 21 18.15 -0.05 14.21
CA TYR A 21 18.19 -1.51 14.17
C TYR A 21 17.96 -2.04 12.75
N ASP A 22 18.69 -3.10 12.39
CA ASP A 22 18.52 -3.80 11.12
C ASP A 22 17.28 -4.72 11.14
N SER A 23 16.72 -5.00 9.95
CA SER A 23 15.50 -5.82 9.85
C SER A 23 15.61 -7.21 10.52
N PRO A 24 16.75 -7.93 10.46
CA PRO A 24 16.96 -9.16 11.23
C PRO A 24 16.81 -8.97 12.75
N SER A 25 17.40 -7.93 13.33
CA SER A 25 17.27 -7.68 14.78
C SER A 25 15.83 -7.32 15.15
N ILE A 26 15.16 -6.49 14.35
CA ILE A 26 13.75 -6.14 14.57
C ILE A 26 12.87 -7.39 14.53
N SER A 27 13.12 -8.30 13.58
CA SER A 27 12.39 -9.57 13.47
C SER A 27 12.57 -10.44 14.71
N ARG A 28 13.78 -10.56 15.26
CA ARG A 28 14.04 -11.31 16.50
C ARG A 28 13.35 -10.70 17.72
N LEU A 29 13.33 -9.37 17.82
CA LEU A 29 12.75 -8.65 18.95
C LEU A 29 11.21 -8.67 18.93
N THR A 30 10.61 -8.47 17.75
CA THR A 30 9.16 -8.33 17.59
C THR A 30 8.46 -9.63 17.18
N ARG A 31 9.23 -10.65 16.77
CA ARG A 31 8.75 -11.90 16.14
C ARG A 31 7.97 -11.68 14.83
N LEU A 32 8.09 -10.50 14.24
CA LEU A 32 7.53 -10.18 12.92
C LEU A 32 8.38 -10.80 11.82
N GLU A 33 7.74 -11.19 10.72
CA GLU A 33 8.42 -11.77 9.57
C GLU A 33 9.25 -10.70 8.83
N LEU A 34 10.47 -11.06 8.43
CA LEU A 34 11.45 -10.11 7.91
C LEU A 34 10.99 -9.43 6.61
N SER A 35 10.35 -10.17 5.71
CA SER A 35 9.83 -9.61 4.45
C SER A 35 8.65 -8.66 4.71
N GLU A 36 7.80 -8.97 5.69
CA GLU A 36 6.69 -8.10 6.10
C GLU A 36 7.17 -6.80 6.74
N ILE A 37 8.19 -6.83 7.60
CA ILE A 37 8.79 -5.62 8.20
C ILE A 37 9.23 -4.64 7.11
N LYS A 38 10.04 -5.11 6.15
CA LYS A 38 10.54 -4.26 5.06
C LYS A 38 9.39 -3.69 4.23
N ARG A 39 8.39 -4.52 3.92
CA ARG A 39 7.21 -4.12 3.15
C ARG A 39 6.39 -3.05 3.90
N HIS A 40 6.06 -3.29 5.16
CA HIS A 40 5.23 -2.38 5.97
C HIS A 40 5.92 -1.05 6.23
N ILE A 41 7.21 -1.05 6.57
CA ILE A 41 7.98 0.19 6.77
C ILE A 41 8.02 1.01 5.48
N ARG A 42 8.27 0.37 4.33
CA ARG A 42 8.25 1.07 3.03
C ARG A 42 6.89 1.68 2.73
N LEU A 43 5.81 0.92 2.92
CA LEU A 43 4.44 1.39 2.66
C LEU A 43 4.05 2.54 3.58
N TYR A 44 4.39 2.44 4.86
CA TYR A 44 4.12 3.50 5.83
C TYR A 44 4.87 4.79 5.47
N ARG A 45 6.16 4.71 5.11
CA ARG A 45 6.93 5.87 4.66
C ARG A 45 6.35 6.54 3.41
N GLN A 46 5.68 5.78 2.54
CA GLN A 46 5.05 6.31 1.33
C GLN A 46 3.66 6.88 1.60
N THR A 47 2.87 6.22 2.44
CA THR A 47 1.42 6.49 2.55
C THR A 47 1.01 7.17 3.86
N GLY A 48 1.89 7.19 4.86
CA GLY A 48 1.60 7.68 6.21
C GLY A 48 0.62 6.82 7.02
N VAL A 49 0.14 5.71 6.47
CA VAL A 49 -0.90 4.87 7.07
C VAL A 49 -0.49 3.41 7.15
N TRP A 50 -0.86 2.76 8.25
CA TRP A 50 -0.66 1.33 8.44
C TRP A 50 -1.75 0.54 7.73
N GLN A 51 -1.41 -0.14 6.64
CA GLN A 51 -2.35 -0.97 5.86
C GLN A 51 -2.50 -2.37 6.47
N THR A 52 -2.93 -2.46 7.73
CA THR A 52 -3.11 -3.72 8.49
C THR A 52 -4.50 -4.32 8.31
N GLU A 53 -5.51 -3.48 8.08
CA GLU A 53 -6.88 -3.90 7.89
C GLU A 53 -7.14 -4.51 6.51
N ARG A 54 -8.20 -5.33 6.45
CA ARG A 54 -8.67 -5.84 5.17
C ARG A 54 -9.35 -4.70 4.41
N LYS A 55 -8.86 -4.44 3.19
CA LYS A 55 -9.47 -3.48 2.27
C LYS A 55 -10.93 -3.76 2.03
N LYS A 56 -11.73 -2.70 1.94
CA LYS A 56 -13.15 -2.82 1.64
C LYS A 56 -13.33 -3.19 0.18
N ASN A 57 -14.43 -3.88 -0.13
CA ASN A 57 -14.77 -4.15 -1.52
C ASN A 57 -15.38 -2.89 -2.13
N VAL A 58 -14.54 -2.04 -2.71
CA VAL A 58 -14.97 -0.79 -3.34
C VAL A 58 -15.58 -1.07 -4.71
N ARG A 59 -16.82 -0.60 -4.92
CA ARG A 59 -17.49 -0.72 -6.21
C ARG A 59 -16.73 0.07 -7.29
N SER A 60 -16.41 -0.62 -8.38
CA SER A 60 -15.72 -0.02 -9.53
C SER A 60 -16.65 0.88 -10.35
N THR A 61 -16.70 2.18 -10.02
CA THR A 61 -17.40 3.20 -10.83
C THR A 61 -16.46 3.82 -11.85
N PRO A 62 -16.94 4.25 -13.03
CA PRO A 62 -16.10 4.93 -14.04
C PRO A 62 -15.41 6.19 -13.47
N ALA A 63 -16.13 6.96 -12.64
CA ALA A 63 -15.58 8.13 -11.97
C ALA A 63 -14.40 7.77 -11.05
N LEU A 64 -14.51 6.69 -10.27
CA LEU A 64 -13.43 6.21 -9.40
C LEU A 64 -12.21 5.76 -10.21
N ARG A 65 -12.42 5.03 -11.32
CA ARG A 65 -11.31 4.61 -12.19
C ARG A 65 -10.57 5.82 -12.74
N LYS A 66 -11.32 6.82 -13.22
CA LYS A 66 -10.77 8.06 -13.76
C LYS A 66 -9.97 8.82 -12.69
N ALA A 67 -10.52 9.00 -11.50
CA ALA A 67 -9.85 9.65 -10.38
C ALA A 67 -8.56 8.93 -9.96
N ALA A 68 -8.58 7.58 -9.92
CA ALA A 68 -7.41 6.78 -9.56
C ALA A 68 -6.30 6.84 -10.62
N VAL A 69 -6.66 6.86 -11.91
CA VAL A 69 -5.69 7.03 -13.00
C VAL A 69 -5.12 8.45 -13.01
N ASP A 70 -5.97 9.46 -12.82
CA ASP A 70 -5.56 10.87 -12.76
C ASP A 70 -4.62 11.13 -11.57
N ALA A 71 -4.86 10.51 -10.42
CA ALA A 71 -3.95 10.56 -9.27
C ALA A 71 -2.53 10.07 -9.60
N VAL A 72 -2.42 9.00 -10.40
CA VAL A 72 -1.11 8.48 -10.80
C VAL A 72 -0.44 9.37 -11.85
N LEU A 73 -1.20 9.85 -12.84
CA LEU A 73 -0.64 10.54 -14.01
C LEU A 73 -0.47 12.04 -13.82
N LYS A 74 -1.43 12.70 -13.17
CA LYS A 74 -1.47 14.15 -12.98
C LYS A 74 -0.89 14.56 -11.64
N GLU A 75 -1.29 13.88 -10.56
CA GLU A 75 -0.79 14.16 -9.21
C GLU A 75 0.58 13.49 -8.95
N SER A 76 1.08 12.67 -9.89
CA SER A 76 2.33 11.90 -9.77
C SER A 76 2.40 11.03 -8.51
N LEU A 77 1.25 10.60 -7.99
CA LEU A 77 1.20 9.72 -6.82
C LEU A 77 1.73 8.34 -7.18
N SER A 78 2.49 7.75 -6.26
CA SER A 78 2.91 6.37 -6.40
C SER A 78 1.69 5.44 -6.36
N TYR A 79 1.88 4.23 -6.87
CA TYR A 79 0.81 3.23 -6.85
C TYR A 79 0.39 2.89 -5.42
N ALA A 80 1.32 2.90 -4.46
CA ALA A 80 1.03 2.64 -3.05
C ALA A 80 0.17 3.75 -2.44
N GLU A 81 0.49 5.01 -2.71
CA GLU A 81 -0.28 6.18 -2.26
C GLU A 81 -1.67 6.19 -2.87
N THR A 82 -1.79 5.97 -4.18
CA THR A 82 -3.09 5.92 -4.86
C THR A 82 -3.95 4.79 -4.31
N VAL A 83 -3.34 3.63 -4.09
CA VAL A 83 -3.99 2.47 -3.51
C VAL A 83 -4.50 2.73 -2.09
N ALA A 84 -3.73 3.45 -1.27
CA ALA A 84 -4.13 3.84 0.07
C ALA A 84 -5.23 4.90 0.04
N LYS A 85 -5.08 5.94 -0.78
CA LYS A 85 -6.00 7.09 -0.91
C LYS A 85 -7.41 6.67 -1.31
N TYR A 86 -7.54 5.68 -2.19
CA TYR A 86 -8.84 5.22 -2.72
C TYR A 86 -9.29 3.85 -2.19
N ASP A 87 -8.60 3.29 -1.19
CA ASP A 87 -8.79 1.92 -0.66
C ASP A 87 -8.91 0.84 -1.76
N LEU A 88 -8.02 0.90 -2.74
CA LEU A 88 -8.05 0.03 -3.90
C LEU A 88 -7.16 -1.21 -3.73
N SER A 89 -7.44 -2.25 -4.50
CA SER A 89 -6.45 -3.29 -4.73
C SER A 89 -5.39 -2.81 -5.72
N PHE A 90 -4.13 -3.14 -5.45
CA PHE A 90 -3.01 -2.86 -6.35
C PHE A 90 -3.23 -3.46 -7.75
N CYS A 91 -3.82 -4.67 -7.81
CA CYS A 91 -4.14 -5.34 -9.06
C CYS A 91 -5.18 -4.57 -9.88
N CYS A 92 -6.18 -3.96 -9.22
CA CYS A 92 -7.20 -3.14 -9.89
C CYS A 92 -6.57 -1.90 -10.51
N LEU A 93 -5.78 -1.15 -9.75
CA LEU A 93 -5.10 0.05 -10.25
C LEU A 93 -4.21 -0.28 -11.45
N LYS A 94 -3.41 -1.35 -11.36
CA LYS A 94 -2.54 -1.80 -12.46
C LYS A 94 -3.33 -2.19 -13.71
N LYS A 95 -4.49 -2.85 -13.55
CA LYS A 95 -5.39 -3.20 -14.66
C LYS A 95 -5.96 -1.96 -15.34
N TRP A 96 -6.38 -0.96 -14.57
CA TRP A 96 -6.93 0.30 -15.11
C TRP A 96 -5.87 1.12 -15.83
N LEU A 97 -4.68 1.26 -15.26
CA LEU A 97 -3.55 1.93 -15.93
C LEU A 97 -3.19 1.25 -17.25
N ARG A 98 -3.26 -0.10 -17.31
CA ARG A 98 -3.02 -0.83 -18.55
C ARG A 98 -4.08 -0.54 -19.62
N LYS A 99 -5.37 -0.53 -19.26
CA LYS A 99 -6.47 -0.17 -20.16
C LYS A 99 -6.34 1.27 -20.65
N TYR A 100 -6.03 2.19 -19.73
CA TYR A 100 -5.76 3.59 -20.08
C TYR A 100 -4.64 3.74 -21.10
N ARG A 101 -3.54 3.00 -20.95
CA ARG A 101 -2.43 3.03 -21.90
C ARG A 101 -2.77 2.45 -23.27
N HIS A 102 -3.79 1.61 -23.37
CA HIS A 102 -4.20 0.96 -24.62
C HIS A 102 -5.17 1.83 -25.42
N GLY A 103 -6.23 2.34 -24.78
CA GLY A 103 -7.28 3.13 -25.46
C GLY A 103 -7.80 4.33 -24.67
N GLY A 104 -7.00 4.88 -23.75
CA GLY A 104 -7.36 6.07 -22.99
C GLY A 104 -8.54 5.86 -22.04
N TYR A 105 -9.37 6.91 -21.88
CA TYR A 105 -10.52 6.85 -20.97
C TYR A 105 -11.71 6.06 -21.53
N GLU A 106 -11.76 5.80 -22.84
CA GLU A 106 -12.86 5.05 -23.45
C GLU A 106 -12.81 3.56 -23.09
N GLU A 107 -11.60 3.01 -22.92
CA GLU A 107 -11.42 1.61 -22.52
C GLU A 107 -11.39 1.37 -21.00
N LEU A 108 -11.50 2.42 -20.19
CA LEU A 108 -11.28 2.37 -18.74
C LEU A 108 -12.45 1.72 -17.99
#